data_AF-A0A8J8FHY3-F1
#
_entry.id   AF-A0A8J8FHY3-F1
#
_cell.length_a   1.000
_cell.length_b   1.000
_cell.length_c   1.000
_cell.angle_alpha   90.00
_cell.angle_beta   90.00
_cell.angle_gamma   90.00
#
_symmetry.space_group_name_H-M   'P 1'
#
loop_
_entity.id
_entity.type
_entity.pdbx_description
1 polymer ?
#
loop_
_entity_poly.entity_id
_entity_poly.type
_entity_poly.pdbx_seq_one_letter_code
_entity_poly.pdbx_strand_id
1 'polypeptide(L)'
;MMVTFVSQCEHKALNRTRRVLDAFANRIGTNTWQTVITDEGLQAVKKLLRKSATKNTAVSCHWIRSRSRSEFLWVVGRKNEFNAEGFVPVNYTLTSKNMEESFSMNSEVIALFSSMAGFFHDLGKANILFQNKLNPNFQGKGFEPYRHEWVSLRLFQAFVDGKSDNEWLKILANIDNQTEDIVLKKLESLKDGLQENIENPFDSFEPVAKMVAWLIVSHHRLPQYPKGDNPPSLDQIKNWLNSSFEASWNSPQCTQDDWEIETIKNNWLFPCGTPFKSAIWQTHTSILARKILNPERVFAENWFNQRFTAHLSRLSLMLSDHYYSSKTEVTKEWQDRNYQAYANTDTHSETGDKYRKQKLDEHNIAVGINAGKIAKSLPYLKTELPGLKVNKSFSQPVGAKFKDDFGWQDNAFKKAQSLSEESTQYGFFGINMASTGKGKTRANARIMYGLSDDNKCRFSVALGLRTLTLQTGEALKSNLNILDSELAVLIGSQA
;
A
#
# COMPACT_ATOMS: atom_id res chain seq x y z
N MET A 1 -6.07 -41.05 8.05
CA MET A 1 -7.25 -40.21 8.35
C MET A 1 -8.24 -40.28 7.19
N MET A 2 -9.55 -40.24 7.44
CA MET A 2 -10.56 -40.23 6.36
C MET A 2 -10.99 -38.80 6.06
N VAL A 3 -10.79 -38.34 4.84
CA VAL A 3 -11.04 -36.94 4.45
C VAL A 3 -12.05 -36.84 3.32
N THR A 4 -12.81 -35.75 3.33
CA THR A 4 -13.74 -35.37 2.27
C THR A 4 -13.30 -34.04 1.69
N PHE A 5 -13.22 -33.96 0.36
CA PHE A 5 -12.99 -32.73 -0.38
C PHE A 5 -14.28 -32.31 -1.10
N VAL A 6 -14.64 -31.04 -1.01
CA VAL A 6 -15.80 -30.46 -1.71
C VAL A 6 -15.33 -29.31 -2.57
N SER A 7 -15.76 -29.26 -3.84
CA SER A 7 -15.35 -28.21 -4.77
C SER A 7 -16.49 -27.32 -5.23
N GLN A 8 -16.25 -26.00 -5.20
CA GLN A 8 -17.04 -24.95 -5.84
C GLN A 8 -16.22 -24.23 -6.92
N CYS A 9 -15.32 -24.99 -7.59
CA CYS A 9 -14.51 -24.44 -8.67
C CYS A 9 -15.37 -24.14 -9.89
N GLU A 10 -15.07 -23.04 -10.57
CA GLU A 10 -15.76 -22.64 -11.80
C GLU A 10 -14.83 -22.65 -13.01
N HIS A 11 -15.44 -22.73 -14.20
CA HIS A 11 -14.75 -22.67 -15.49
C HIS A 11 -13.59 -23.70 -15.59
N LYS A 12 -12.45 -23.29 -16.16
CA LYS A 12 -11.26 -24.12 -16.34
C LYS A 12 -10.63 -24.60 -15.03
N ALA A 13 -10.93 -23.96 -13.89
CA ALA A 13 -10.40 -24.39 -12.59
C ALA A 13 -11.00 -25.73 -12.17
N LEU A 14 -12.28 -25.98 -12.48
CA LEU A 14 -12.95 -27.23 -12.14
C LEU A 14 -12.24 -28.43 -12.75
N ASN A 15 -11.93 -28.38 -14.05
CA ASN A 15 -11.25 -29.47 -14.74
C ASN A 15 -9.83 -29.71 -14.19
N ARG A 16 -9.13 -28.65 -13.76
CA ARG A 16 -7.80 -28.77 -13.14
C ARG A 16 -7.88 -29.40 -11.75
N THR A 17 -8.81 -28.94 -10.92
CA THR A 17 -9.07 -29.49 -9.58
C THR A 17 -9.45 -30.96 -9.65
N ARG A 18 -10.33 -31.33 -10.60
CA ARG A 18 -10.72 -32.71 -10.87
C ARG A 18 -9.50 -33.59 -11.16
N ARG A 19 -8.63 -33.17 -12.08
CA ARG A 19 -7.39 -33.91 -12.40
C ARG A 19 -6.50 -34.15 -11.18
N VAL A 20 -6.40 -33.16 -10.28
CA VAL A 20 -5.63 -33.33 -9.04
C VAL A 20 -6.36 -34.31 -8.12
N LEU A 21 -7.61 -34.03 -7.74
CA LEU A 21 -8.32 -34.82 -6.72
C LEU A 21 -8.60 -36.26 -7.14
N ASP A 22 -8.91 -36.51 -8.42
CA ASP A 22 -9.15 -37.86 -8.95
C ASP A 22 -7.91 -38.76 -8.82
N ALA A 23 -6.71 -38.19 -8.79
CA ALA A 23 -5.47 -38.95 -8.63
C ALA A 23 -5.21 -39.41 -7.18
N PHE A 24 -5.85 -38.79 -6.19
CA PHE A 24 -5.61 -39.05 -4.77
C PHE A 24 -6.84 -39.54 -4.01
N ALA A 25 -8.04 -39.37 -4.55
CA ALA A 25 -9.28 -39.65 -3.86
C ALA A 25 -10.37 -40.16 -4.80
N ASN A 26 -11.27 -40.99 -4.26
CA ASN A 26 -12.41 -41.49 -5.01
C ASN A 26 -13.47 -40.41 -5.11
N ARG A 27 -13.91 -40.12 -6.34
CA ARG A 27 -15.01 -39.19 -6.57
C ARG A 27 -16.34 -39.87 -6.20
N ILE A 28 -17.05 -39.31 -5.24
CA ILE A 28 -18.32 -39.85 -4.70
C ILE A 28 -19.53 -38.95 -5.02
N GLY A 29 -19.32 -37.86 -5.74
CA GLY A 29 -20.36 -36.96 -6.25
C GLY A 29 -19.81 -36.03 -7.32
N THR A 30 -20.65 -35.18 -7.91
CA THR A 30 -20.26 -34.32 -9.05
C THR A 30 -19.03 -33.46 -8.76
N ASN A 31 -18.93 -32.93 -7.52
CA ASN A 31 -17.84 -32.10 -7.04
C ASN A 31 -17.37 -32.52 -5.63
N THR A 32 -17.46 -33.82 -5.31
CA THR A 32 -17.11 -34.33 -3.98
C THR A 32 -16.22 -35.56 -4.10
N TRP A 33 -15.16 -35.60 -3.29
CA TRP A 33 -14.20 -36.70 -3.21
C TRP A 33 -14.01 -37.15 -1.78
N GLN A 34 -13.70 -38.43 -1.61
CA GLN A 34 -13.44 -39.02 -0.31
C GLN A 34 -12.35 -40.08 -0.39
N THR A 35 -11.48 -40.11 0.61
CA THR A 35 -10.37 -41.07 0.67
C THR A 35 -9.86 -41.26 2.09
N VAL A 36 -9.13 -42.36 2.31
CA VAL A 36 -8.28 -42.53 3.48
C VAL A 36 -6.86 -42.14 3.08
N ILE A 37 -6.30 -41.15 3.74
CA ILE A 37 -4.98 -40.57 3.42
C ILE A 37 -4.13 -40.35 4.68
N THR A 38 -2.80 -40.29 4.53
CA THR A 38 -1.87 -39.84 5.57
C THR A 38 -1.84 -38.32 5.68
N ASP A 39 -1.27 -37.76 6.75
CA ASP A 39 -1.16 -36.29 6.88
C ASP A 39 -0.23 -35.71 5.80
N GLU A 40 0.89 -36.39 5.53
CA GLU A 40 1.84 -36.01 4.49
C GLU A 40 1.18 -36.04 3.11
N GLY A 41 0.33 -37.04 2.86
CA GLY A 41 -0.43 -37.13 1.61
C GLY A 41 -1.45 -36.01 1.49
N LEU A 42 -2.11 -35.65 2.60
CA LEU A 42 -3.03 -34.52 2.65
C LEU A 42 -2.33 -33.18 2.37
N GLN A 43 -1.14 -32.96 2.94
CA GLN A 43 -0.34 -31.76 2.65
C GLN A 43 0.14 -31.74 1.19
N ALA A 44 0.50 -32.89 0.61
CA ALA A 44 0.86 -32.99 -0.80
C ALA A 44 -0.31 -32.60 -1.72
N VAL A 45 -1.53 -33.11 -1.47
CA VAL A 45 -2.75 -32.73 -2.19
C VAL A 45 -2.99 -31.22 -2.09
N LYS A 46 -2.90 -30.66 -0.87
CA LYS A 46 -3.05 -29.22 -0.64
C LYS A 46 -2.04 -28.39 -1.44
N LYS A 47 -0.78 -28.83 -1.49
CA LYS A 47 0.30 -28.17 -2.24
C LYS A 47 0.04 -28.21 -3.74
N LEU A 48 -0.42 -29.34 -4.28
CA LEU A 48 -0.76 -29.49 -5.70
C LEU A 48 -1.96 -28.61 -6.10
N LEU A 49 -3.03 -28.61 -5.30
CA LEU A 49 -4.19 -27.74 -5.52
C LEU A 49 -3.78 -26.27 -5.54
N ARG A 50 -2.93 -25.83 -4.59
CA ARG A 50 -2.40 -24.46 -4.56
C ARG A 50 -1.56 -24.11 -5.79
N LYS A 51 -0.75 -25.04 -6.29
CA LYS A 51 0.10 -24.82 -7.48
C LYS A 51 -0.73 -24.54 -8.74
N SER A 52 -1.88 -25.18 -8.88
CA SER A 52 -2.79 -25.00 -10.02
C SER A 52 -3.94 -24.01 -9.78
N ALA A 53 -3.99 -23.39 -8.59
CA ALA A 53 -5.08 -22.53 -8.18
C ALA A 53 -5.14 -21.25 -9.05
N THR A 54 -6.36 -20.85 -9.37
CA THR A 54 -6.69 -19.59 -10.06
C THR A 54 -7.77 -18.86 -9.26
N LYS A 55 -8.16 -17.67 -9.72
CA LYS A 55 -9.28 -16.90 -9.14
C LYS A 55 -10.61 -17.67 -9.10
N ASN A 56 -10.78 -18.73 -9.87
CA ASN A 56 -12.00 -19.56 -9.92
C ASN A 56 -11.85 -20.88 -9.16
N THR A 57 -10.74 -21.10 -8.45
CA THR A 57 -10.52 -22.32 -7.65
C THR A 57 -11.19 -22.15 -6.30
N ALA A 58 -11.96 -23.14 -5.86
CA ALA A 58 -12.55 -23.21 -4.53
C ALA A 58 -12.70 -24.68 -4.13
N VAL A 59 -11.93 -25.11 -3.12
CA VAL A 59 -11.96 -26.48 -2.59
C VAL A 59 -11.87 -26.46 -1.07
N SER A 60 -12.85 -27.03 -0.38
CA SER A 60 -12.81 -27.25 1.08
C SER A 60 -12.41 -28.68 1.42
N CYS A 61 -11.72 -28.85 2.54
CA CYS A 61 -11.28 -30.14 3.06
C CYS A 61 -11.78 -30.34 4.49
N HIS A 62 -12.38 -31.51 4.72
CA HIS A 62 -12.96 -31.93 5.98
C HIS A 62 -12.37 -33.26 6.42
N TRP A 63 -12.02 -33.40 7.69
CA TRP A 63 -11.64 -34.66 8.31
C TRP A 63 -12.82 -35.27 9.06
N ILE A 64 -13.21 -36.49 8.67
CA ILE A 64 -14.16 -37.31 9.41
C ILE A 64 -13.44 -37.91 10.63
N ARG A 65 -13.71 -37.36 11.81
CA ARG A 65 -13.15 -37.83 13.10
C ARG A 65 -13.91 -39.03 13.64
N SER A 66 -15.23 -39.05 13.44
CA SER A 66 -16.13 -40.13 13.84
C SER A 66 -17.38 -40.13 12.96
N ARG A 67 -18.29 -41.08 13.17
CA ARG A 67 -19.57 -41.17 12.44
C ARG A 67 -20.44 -39.90 12.55
N SER A 68 -20.29 -39.12 13.62
CA SER A 68 -21.11 -37.92 13.89
C SER A 68 -20.32 -36.62 13.88
N ARG A 69 -19.01 -36.66 13.60
CA ARG A 69 -18.14 -35.49 13.76
C ARG A 69 -17.19 -35.34 12.58
N SER A 70 -17.39 -34.26 11.82
CA SER A 70 -16.46 -33.76 10.82
C SER A 70 -15.76 -32.50 11.34
N GLU A 71 -14.47 -32.36 11.05
CA GLU A 71 -13.67 -31.19 11.39
C GLU A 71 -13.21 -30.52 10.10
N PHE A 72 -13.50 -29.22 9.97
CA PHE A 72 -12.99 -28.42 8.86
C PHE A 72 -11.49 -28.18 9.00
N LEU A 73 -10.72 -28.50 7.97
CA LEU A 73 -9.27 -28.34 8.00
C LEU A 73 -8.78 -27.08 7.27
N TRP A 74 -9.23 -26.87 6.03
CA TRP A 74 -8.79 -25.75 5.20
C TRP A 74 -9.62 -25.59 3.93
N VAL A 75 -9.51 -24.40 3.30
CA VAL A 75 -9.94 -24.11 1.93
C VAL A 75 -8.72 -23.73 1.07
N VAL A 76 -8.71 -24.16 -0.19
CA VAL A 76 -7.80 -23.68 -1.24
C VAL A 76 -8.59 -22.84 -2.25
N GLY A 77 -8.11 -21.63 -2.50
CA GLY A 77 -8.71 -20.67 -3.43
C GLY A 77 -9.74 -19.75 -2.78
N ARG A 78 -10.84 -19.47 -3.48
CA ARG A 78 -11.96 -18.62 -3.04
C ARG A 78 -12.61 -19.19 -1.78
N LYS A 79 -12.51 -18.44 -0.68
CA LYS A 79 -13.08 -18.82 0.61
C LYS A 79 -14.55 -18.44 0.76
N ASN A 80 -15.00 -17.42 0.03
CA ASN A 80 -16.38 -16.91 0.04
C ASN A 80 -17.41 -17.92 -0.52
N GLU A 81 -16.97 -18.97 -1.22
CA GLU A 81 -17.82 -20.09 -1.64
C GLU A 81 -18.18 -21.04 -0.49
N PHE A 82 -17.60 -20.83 0.69
CA PHE A 82 -17.81 -21.66 1.87
C PHE A 82 -18.09 -20.78 3.10
N ASN A 83 -18.88 -21.28 4.04
CA ASN A 83 -19.08 -20.65 5.34
C ASN A 83 -17.88 -20.88 6.28
N ALA A 84 -17.96 -20.41 7.52
CA ALA A 84 -16.88 -20.51 8.50
C ALA A 84 -16.48 -21.97 8.82
N GLU A 85 -17.42 -22.91 8.71
CA GLU A 85 -17.20 -24.34 8.87
C GLU A 85 -16.80 -25.05 7.56
N GLY A 86 -16.59 -24.33 6.46
CA GLY A 86 -16.17 -24.92 5.19
C GLY A 86 -17.29 -25.63 4.40
N PHE A 87 -18.55 -25.42 4.78
CA PHE A 87 -19.73 -25.89 4.05
C PHE A 87 -20.15 -24.89 2.98
N VAL A 88 -20.80 -25.40 1.93
CA VAL A 88 -21.37 -24.54 0.88
C VAL A 88 -22.59 -23.82 1.48
N PRO A 89 -22.61 -22.47 1.51
CA PRO A 89 -23.72 -21.74 2.10
C PRO A 89 -24.99 -21.94 1.26
N VAL A 90 -26.11 -22.18 1.93
CA VAL A 90 -27.44 -22.32 1.29
C VAL A 90 -28.26 -21.03 1.34
N ASN A 91 -27.87 -20.09 2.21
CA ASN A 91 -28.46 -18.78 2.35
C ASN A 91 -27.36 -17.72 2.29
N TYR A 92 -27.61 -16.63 1.55
CA TYR A 92 -26.71 -15.50 1.44
C TYR A 92 -27.35 -14.29 2.14
N THR A 93 -26.65 -13.69 3.09
CA THR A 93 -27.04 -12.40 3.65
C THR A 93 -26.32 -11.30 2.88
N LEU A 94 -27.06 -10.27 2.46
CA LEU A 94 -26.45 -9.04 1.95
C LEU A 94 -25.68 -8.42 3.13
N THR A 95 -24.34 -8.50 3.10
CA THR A 95 -23.50 -7.77 4.05
C THR A 95 -23.82 -6.28 3.91
N SER A 96 -23.77 -5.53 5.03
CA SER A 96 -24.10 -4.10 5.05
C SER A 96 -23.15 -3.29 4.16
N LYS A 97 -23.58 -3.06 2.92
CA LYS A 97 -22.84 -2.31 1.90
C LYS A 97 -22.46 -0.89 2.32
N ASN A 98 -23.21 -0.26 3.23
CA ASN A 98 -23.09 1.18 3.51
C ASN A 98 -21.70 1.63 4.01
N MET A 99 -21.00 0.84 4.84
CA MET A 99 -19.64 1.19 5.30
C MET A 99 -18.57 0.87 4.24
N GLU A 100 -18.73 -0.23 3.51
CA GLU A 100 -17.84 -0.56 2.38
C GLU A 100 -17.99 0.48 1.25
N GLU A 101 -19.20 0.97 0.99
CA GLU A 101 -19.48 2.01 0.00
C GLU A 101 -18.86 3.36 0.39
N SER A 102 -18.98 3.82 1.64
CA SER A 102 -18.37 5.09 2.08
C SER A 102 -16.84 5.08 1.99
N PHE A 103 -16.20 3.99 2.44
CA PHE A 103 -14.76 3.80 2.30
C PHE A 103 -14.34 3.61 0.84
N SER A 104 -15.13 2.87 0.06
CA SER A 104 -14.91 2.64 -1.38
C SER A 104 -14.97 3.95 -2.17
N MET A 105 -15.85 4.89 -1.82
CA MET A 105 -15.92 6.18 -2.51
C MET A 105 -14.70 7.06 -2.22
N ASN A 106 -14.17 7.07 -0.99
CA ASN A 106 -12.88 7.71 -0.71
C ASN A 106 -11.71 7.00 -1.42
N SER A 107 -11.81 5.68 -1.59
CA SER A 107 -10.77 4.88 -2.25
C SER A 107 -10.64 5.22 -3.73
N GLU A 108 -11.72 5.61 -4.42
CA GLU A 108 -11.62 6.12 -5.78
C GLU A 108 -10.90 7.47 -5.84
N VAL A 109 -11.22 8.39 -4.93
CA VAL A 109 -10.52 9.69 -4.83
C VAL A 109 -9.04 9.49 -4.54
N ILE A 110 -8.70 8.65 -3.54
CA ILE A 110 -7.31 8.27 -3.22
C ILE A 110 -6.63 7.69 -4.47
N ALA A 111 -7.30 6.80 -5.20
CA ALA A 111 -6.73 6.18 -6.39
C ALA A 111 -6.45 7.21 -7.50
N LEU A 112 -7.33 8.18 -7.71
CA LEU A 112 -7.14 9.24 -8.71
C LEU A 112 -5.97 10.16 -8.33
N PHE A 113 -5.90 10.62 -7.08
CA PHE A 113 -4.79 11.45 -6.60
C PHE A 113 -3.45 10.73 -6.66
N SER A 114 -3.40 9.48 -6.19
CA SER A 114 -2.17 8.67 -6.20
C SER A 114 -1.69 8.40 -7.63
N SER A 115 -2.63 8.14 -8.55
CA SER A 115 -2.28 7.90 -9.96
C SER A 115 -1.76 9.17 -10.62
N MET A 116 -2.43 10.31 -10.38
CA MET A 116 -2.03 11.60 -10.94
C MET A 116 -0.65 11.99 -10.42
N ALA A 117 -0.42 11.91 -9.10
CA ALA A 117 0.89 12.15 -8.53
C ALA A 117 1.95 11.19 -9.10
N GLY A 118 1.63 9.90 -9.27
CA GLY A 118 2.56 8.93 -9.87
C GLY A 118 3.00 9.29 -11.30
N PHE A 119 2.12 9.87 -12.11
CA PHE A 119 2.51 10.36 -13.44
C PHE A 119 3.50 11.54 -13.38
N PHE A 120 3.48 12.34 -12.32
CA PHE A 120 4.30 13.56 -12.19
C PHE A 120 5.47 13.45 -11.19
N HIS A 121 5.51 12.45 -10.32
CA HIS A 121 6.40 12.45 -9.14
C HIS A 121 7.89 12.58 -9.47
N ASP A 122 8.29 12.05 -10.62
CA ASP A 122 9.67 11.91 -11.06
C ASP A 122 10.00 12.69 -12.34
N LEU A 123 9.15 13.62 -12.81
CA LEU A 123 9.46 14.38 -14.03
C LEU A 123 10.83 15.07 -13.95
N GLY A 124 11.19 15.53 -12.76
CA GLY A 124 12.46 16.16 -12.45
C GLY A 124 13.68 15.25 -12.65
N LYS A 125 13.53 13.93 -12.73
CA LYS A 125 14.63 13.02 -13.09
C LYS A 125 15.13 13.27 -14.51
N ALA A 126 14.37 13.97 -15.35
CA ALA A 126 14.80 14.35 -16.69
C ALA A 126 15.97 15.38 -16.70
N ASN A 127 16.31 15.98 -15.56
CA ASN A 127 17.40 16.96 -15.50
C ASN A 127 18.76 16.32 -15.83
N ILE A 128 19.67 17.10 -16.39
CA ILE A 128 20.98 16.59 -16.87
C ILE A 128 21.83 16.01 -15.74
N LEU A 129 21.79 16.53 -14.51
CA LEU A 129 22.56 15.96 -13.39
C LEU A 129 22.06 14.56 -13.04
N PHE A 130 20.74 14.36 -12.97
CA PHE A 130 20.15 13.05 -12.71
C PHE A 130 20.46 12.08 -13.86
N GLN A 131 20.31 12.50 -15.11
CA GLN A 131 20.62 11.65 -16.27
C GLN A 131 22.11 11.27 -16.34
N ASN A 132 23.00 12.18 -15.93
CA ASN A 132 24.44 11.94 -15.88
C ASN A 132 24.78 10.88 -14.82
N LYS A 133 24.23 10.95 -13.60
CA LYS A 133 24.52 9.93 -12.54
C LYS A 133 23.97 8.53 -12.84
N LEU A 134 23.03 8.41 -13.77
CA LEU A 134 22.59 7.11 -14.29
C LEU A 134 23.60 6.49 -15.28
N ASN A 135 24.56 7.27 -15.78
CA ASN A 135 25.64 6.73 -16.61
C ASN A 135 26.56 5.83 -15.74
N PRO A 136 26.81 4.56 -16.14
CA PRO A 136 27.70 3.65 -15.41
C PRO A 136 29.10 4.21 -15.15
N ASN A 137 29.61 5.07 -16.05
CA ASN A 137 30.96 5.63 -15.99
C ASN A 137 31.03 7.00 -15.30
N PHE A 138 29.96 7.44 -14.65
CA PHE A 138 29.90 8.77 -14.03
C PHE A 138 30.81 8.87 -12.79
N GLN A 139 31.64 9.91 -12.73
CA GLN A 139 32.58 10.19 -11.63
C GLN A 139 32.34 11.57 -11.00
N GLY A 140 31.11 11.83 -10.54
CA GLY A 140 30.74 13.08 -9.86
C GLY A 140 29.92 12.83 -8.58
N LYS A 141 29.37 13.90 -8.00
CA LYS A 141 28.46 13.79 -6.85
C LYS A 141 27.24 12.94 -7.21
N GLY A 142 26.89 11.96 -6.37
CA GLY A 142 25.74 11.07 -6.58
C GLY A 142 24.37 11.69 -6.28
N PHE A 143 24.33 13.00 -6.00
CA PHE A 143 23.16 13.76 -5.61
C PHE A 143 23.19 15.17 -6.23
N GLU A 144 22.02 15.77 -6.38
CA GLU A 144 21.79 17.07 -7.01
C GLU A 144 21.61 18.20 -5.98
N PRO A 145 21.92 19.46 -6.34
CA PRO A 145 21.57 20.64 -5.52
C PRO A 145 20.08 20.64 -5.13
N TYR A 146 19.20 20.46 -6.10
CA TYR A 146 17.76 20.33 -5.92
C TYR A 146 17.33 18.93 -6.31
N ARG A 147 16.72 18.19 -5.38
CA ARG A 147 16.28 16.81 -5.61
C ARG A 147 15.25 16.76 -6.72
N HIS A 148 15.18 15.63 -7.40
CA HIS A 148 14.29 15.45 -8.54
C HIS A 148 12.82 15.62 -8.17
N GLU A 149 12.40 15.32 -6.94
CA GLU A 149 11.03 15.58 -6.47
C GLU A 149 10.71 17.08 -6.32
N TRP A 150 11.69 17.92 -5.97
CA TRP A 150 11.53 19.38 -5.94
C TRP A 150 11.44 19.96 -7.36
N VAL A 151 12.32 19.50 -8.25
CA VAL A 151 12.25 19.89 -9.68
C VAL A 151 10.92 19.45 -10.29
N SER A 152 10.42 18.26 -9.93
CA SER A 152 9.09 17.78 -10.36
C SER A 152 7.97 18.68 -9.86
N LEU A 153 8.05 19.16 -8.62
CA LEU A 153 7.10 20.13 -8.07
C LEU A 153 7.10 21.44 -8.87
N ARG A 154 8.28 21.99 -9.21
CA ARG A 154 8.38 23.21 -10.02
C ARG A 154 7.91 23.02 -11.46
N LEU A 155 8.17 21.86 -12.07
CA LEU A 155 7.60 21.50 -13.37
C LEU A 155 6.07 21.43 -13.31
N PHE A 156 5.52 20.84 -12.25
CA PHE A 156 4.07 20.80 -12.03
C PHE A 156 3.49 22.20 -11.78
N GLN A 157 4.18 23.05 -11.01
CA GLN A 157 3.79 24.46 -10.81
C GLN A 157 3.77 25.23 -12.14
N ALA A 158 4.81 25.09 -12.96
CA ALA A 158 4.89 25.71 -14.28
C ALA A 158 3.80 25.21 -15.24
N PHE A 159 3.34 23.97 -15.08
CA PHE A 159 2.22 23.42 -15.84
C PHE A 159 0.85 23.96 -15.38
N VAL A 160 0.60 23.98 -14.07
CA VAL A 160 -0.64 24.53 -13.50
C VAL A 160 -0.73 26.04 -13.76
N ASP A 161 0.35 26.78 -13.49
CA ASP A 161 0.54 28.21 -13.83
C ASP A 161 -0.69 29.06 -13.45
N GLY A 162 -1.06 28.97 -12.16
CA GLY A 162 -2.14 29.74 -11.53
C GLY A 162 -3.57 29.42 -11.99
N LYS A 163 -3.76 28.39 -12.83
CA LYS A 163 -5.08 28.01 -13.34
C LYS A 163 -5.89 27.24 -12.30
N SER A 164 -7.22 27.37 -12.40
CA SER A 164 -8.14 26.59 -11.57
C SER A 164 -8.00 25.08 -11.82
N ASP A 165 -8.48 24.27 -10.89
CA ASP A 165 -8.39 22.82 -10.97
C ASP A 165 -9.05 22.26 -12.23
N ASN A 166 -10.20 22.84 -12.61
CA ASN A 166 -10.88 22.47 -13.85
C ASN A 166 -10.08 22.84 -15.11
N GLU A 167 -9.40 23.98 -15.11
CA GLU A 167 -8.67 24.48 -16.28
C GLU A 167 -7.39 23.68 -16.54
N TRP A 168 -6.54 23.47 -15.54
CA TRP A 168 -5.29 22.72 -15.75
C TRP A 168 -5.60 21.25 -16.09
N LEU A 169 -6.65 20.66 -15.50
CA LEU A 169 -7.10 19.31 -15.87
C LEU A 169 -7.65 19.25 -17.29
N LYS A 170 -8.36 20.27 -17.77
CA LYS A 170 -8.82 20.33 -19.18
C LYS A 170 -7.65 20.48 -20.15
N ILE A 171 -6.62 21.24 -19.79
CA ILE A 171 -5.37 21.30 -20.54
C ILE A 171 -4.71 19.92 -20.57
N LEU A 172 -4.58 19.25 -19.41
CA LEU A 172 -4.00 17.90 -19.34
C LEU A 172 -4.82 16.87 -20.14
N ALA A 173 -6.15 16.98 -20.13
CA ALA A 173 -7.05 16.14 -20.91
C ALA A 173 -6.89 16.31 -22.42
N ASN A 174 -6.37 17.44 -22.88
CA ASN A 174 -6.12 17.78 -24.28
C ASN A 174 -4.63 18.06 -24.53
N ILE A 175 -3.76 17.45 -23.71
CA ILE A 175 -2.32 17.63 -23.78
C ILE A 175 -1.76 17.25 -25.16
N ASP A 176 -0.75 17.99 -25.59
CA ASP A 176 -0.03 17.77 -26.84
C ASP A 176 1.46 18.10 -26.70
N ASN A 177 2.19 17.98 -27.80
CA ASN A 177 3.64 18.22 -27.85
C ASN A 177 4.07 19.69 -27.64
N GLN A 178 3.15 20.65 -27.76
CA GLN A 178 3.43 22.07 -27.50
C GLN A 178 3.46 22.38 -25.99
N THR A 179 2.83 21.51 -25.19
CA THR A 179 2.74 21.68 -23.74
C THR A 179 4.10 21.79 -23.08
N GLU A 180 5.11 21.01 -23.50
CA GLU A 180 6.45 21.11 -22.94
C GLU A 180 7.06 22.51 -23.12
N ASP A 181 6.95 23.09 -24.32
CA ASP A 181 7.58 24.37 -24.61
C ASP A 181 6.96 25.48 -23.75
N ILE A 182 5.65 25.40 -23.48
CA ILE A 182 4.92 26.28 -22.57
C ILE A 182 5.42 26.08 -21.13
N VAL A 183 5.49 24.83 -20.66
CA VAL A 183 5.94 24.49 -19.30
C VAL A 183 7.37 24.96 -19.06
N LEU A 184 8.30 24.69 -19.97
CA LEU A 184 9.70 25.09 -19.83
C LEU A 184 9.86 26.62 -19.88
N LYS A 185 9.10 27.31 -20.72
CA LYS A 185 9.08 28.78 -20.73
C LYS A 185 8.61 29.36 -19.39
N LYS A 186 7.57 28.76 -18.79
CA LYS A 186 7.06 29.16 -17.46
C LYS A 186 8.01 28.79 -16.33
N LEU A 187 8.76 27.69 -16.48
CA LEU A 187 9.75 27.26 -15.51
C LEU A 187 10.91 28.25 -15.37
N GLU A 188 11.26 29.03 -16.39
CA GLU A 188 12.38 29.99 -16.34
C GLU A 188 12.34 30.93 -15.11
N SER A 189 11.16 31.42 -14.73
CA SER A 189 10.97 32.28 -13.55
C SER A 189 10.84 31.51 -12.22
N LEU A 190 10.88 30.18 -12.25
CA LEU A 190 10.66 29.30 -11.10
C LEU A 190 11.92 28.47 -10.73
N LYS A 191 13.07 28.76 -11.34
CA LYS A 191 14.33 28.04 -11.09
C LYS A 191 14.98 28.49 -9.79
N ASP A 192 14.77 27.73 -8.72
CA ASP A 192 15.41 27.98 -7.42
C ASP A 192 16.95 28.00 -7.57
N GLY A 193 17.59 28.94 -6.85
CA GLY A 193 19.03 29.16 -6.89
C GLY A 193 19.52 29.97 -8.10
N LEU A 194 18.64 30.30 -9.05
CA LEU A 194 18.94 31.17 -10.20
C LEU A 194 18.04 32.41 -10.26
N GLN A 195 16.83 32.31 -9.73
CA GLN A 195 15.87 33.41 -9.66
C GLN A 195 15.65 33.84 -8.21
N GLU A 196 15.32 35.12 -8.02
CA GLU A 196 14.95 35.69 -6.73
C GLU A 196 13.43 35.87 -6.63
N ASN A 197 12.90 35.96 -5.40
CA ASN A 197 11.47 36.22 -5.12
C ASN A 197 10.51 35.23 -5.82
N ILE A 198 10.90 33.95 -5.88
CA ILE A 198 10.11 32.91 -6.50
C ILE A 198 8.85 32.65 -5.67
N GLU A 199 7.70 32.60 -6.34
CA GLU A 199 6.42 32.30 -5.71
C GLU A 199 6.42 30.93 -5.02
N ASN A 200 5.87 30.85 -3.81
CA ASN A 200 5.66 29.59 -3.12
C ASN A 200 4.67 28.73 -3.91
N PRO A 201 5.02 27.49 -4.28
CA PRO A 201 4.17 26.64 -5.09
C PRO A 201 2.79 26.37 -4.46
N PHE A 202 2.69 26.28 -3.13
CA PHE A 202 1.45 25.94 -2.44
C PHE A 202 0.53 27.12 -2.17
N ASP A 203 0.96 28.35 -2.48
CA ASP A 203 0.15 29.56 -2.28
C ASP A 203 -0.90 29.70 -3.39
N SER A 204 -0.53 29.44 -4.65
CA SER A 204 -1.42 29.54 -5.82
C SER A 204 -2.23 28.29 -6.16
N PHE A 205 -1.90 27.13 -5.59
CA PHE A 205 -2.61 25.89 -5.94
C PHE A 205 -4.00 25.78 -5.31
N GLU A 206 -5.00 25.54 -6.16
CA GLU A 206 -6.31 25.02 -5.77
C GLU A 206 -6.23 23.61 -5.17
N PRO A 207 -7.26 23.13 -4.44
CA PRO A 207 -7.17 21.92 -3.61
C PRO A 207 -6.68 20.64 -4.31
N VAL A 208 -7.07 20.38 -5.56
CA VAL A 208 -6.64 19.19 -6.31
C VAL A 208 -5.18 19.31 -6.70
N ALA A 209 -4.77 20.43 -7.31
CA ALA A 209 -3.36 20.72 -7.61
C ALA A 209 -2.50 20.65 -6.34
N LYS A 210 -2.97 21.23 -5.23
CA LYS A 210 -2.28 21.25 -3.94
C LYS A 210 -2.04 19.84 -3.39
N MET A 211 -3.04 18.96 -3.48
CA MET A 211 -2.89 17.55 -3.11
C MET A 211 -1.85 16.84 -3.98
N VAL A 212 -1.93 16.99 -5.30
CA VAL A 212 -1.00 16.36 -6.25
C VAL A 212 0.43 16.85 -6.00
N ALA A 213 0.62 18.17 -5.86
CA ALA A 213 1.88 18.82 -5.54
C ALA A 213 2.50 18.30 -4.23
N TRP A 214 1.70 18.17 -3.17
CA TRP A 214 2.17 17.62 -1.90
C TRP A 214 2.59 16.16 -2.01
N LEU A 215 1.84 15.35 -2.77
CA LEU A 215 2.20 13.96 -3.03
C LEU A 215 3.52 13.85 -3.81
N ILE A 216 3.72 14.69 -4.84
CA ILE A 216 4.96 14.77 -5.61
C ILE A 216 6.13 15.09 -4.69
N VAL A 217 6.11 16.21 -3.97
CA VAL A 217 7.28 16.65 -3.19
C VAL A 217 7.56 15.77 -1.96
N SER A 218 6.54 15.04 -1.48
CA SER A 218 6.66 14.24 -0.25
C SER A 218 6.89 12.75 -0.49
N HIS A 219 6.94 12.25 -1.73
CA HIS A 219 6.94 10.81 -1.98
C HIS A 219 8.18 10.09 -1.40
N HIS A 220 9.36 10.71 -1.38
CA HIS A 220 10.53 10.13 -0.69
C HIS A 220 10.52 10.38 0.82
N ARG A 221 10.38 11.66 1.22
CA ARG A 221 10.40 12.10 2.62
C ARG A 221 9.35 13.19 2.82
N LEU A 222 8.80 13.26 4.04
CA LEU A 222 8.02 14.43 4.40
C LEU A 222 8.92 15.67 4.38
N PRO A 223 8.46 16.80 3.83
CA PRO A 223 9.25 18.03 3.91
C PRO A 223 9.47 18.42 5.38
N GLN A 224 10.70 18.78 5.70
CA GLN A 224 11.14 19.03 7.06
C GLN A 224 12.05 20.26 7.04
N TYR A 225 11.74 21.25 7.88
CA TYR A 225 12.59 22.42 8.06
C TYR A 225 14.04 21.97 8.36
N PRO A 226 15.04 22.48 7.63
CA PRO A 226 16.43 22.09 7.84
C PRO A 226 16.87 22.41 9.27
N LYS A 227 17.79 21.64 9.84
CA LYS A 227 18.34 21.97 11.17
C LYS A 227 19.07 23.31 11.07
N GLY A 228 18.55 24.33 11.75
CA GLY A 228 19.08 25.69 11.72
C GLY A 228 18.55 26.53 12.87
N ASP A 229 19.10 27.74 13.01
CA ASP A 229 18.66 28.72 13.99
C ASP A 229 17.33 29.33 13.52
N ASN A 230 16.34 29.38 14.41
CA ASN A 230 14.96 29.88 14.17
C ASN A 230 14.03 28.96 13.34
N PRO A 231 13.72 27.74 13.82
CA PRO A 231 12.65 26.95 13.24
C PRO A 231 11.31 27.70 13.28
N PRO A 232 10.43 27.52 12.28
CA PRO A 232 9.14 28.18 12.26
C PRO A 232 8.29 27.75 13.45
N SER A 233 7.61 28.71 14.10
CA SER A 233 6.82 28.43 15.31
C SER A 233 5.65 27.48 15.00
N LEU A 234 5.37 26.56 15.94
CA LEU A 234 4.18 25.71 15.89
C LEU A 234 2.88 26.51 15.86
N ASP A 235 2.86 27.72 16.44
CA ASP A 235 1.69 28.61 16.40
C ASP A 235 1.36 29.07 14.97
N GLN A 236 2.35 29.01 14.06
CA GLN A 236 2.22 29.41 12.66
C GLN A 236 2.09 28.21 11.71
N ILE A 237 1.74 27.02 12.23
CA ILE A 237 1.68 25.77 11.43
C ILE A 237 0.84 25.88 10.16
N LYS A 238 -0.21 26.70 10.17
CA LYS A 238 -1.08 26.94 9.00
C LYS A 238 -0.36 27.65 7.85
N ASN A 239 0.69 28.43 8.17
CA ASN A 239 1.46 29.22 7.22
C ASN A 239 2.70 28.46 6.73
N TRP A 240 3.07 27.35 7.38
CA TRP A 240 4.29 26.62 7.04
C TRP A 240 4.33 26.20 5.57
N LEU A 241 3.23 25.61 5.07
CA LEU A 241 3.18 25.16 3.69
C LEU A 241 2.94 26.30 2.69
N ASN A 242 2.03 27.23 3.00
CA ASN A 242 1.58 28.25 2.05
C ASN A 242 2.51 29.47 1.97
N SER A 243 3.34 29.71 3.00
CA SER A 243 4.13 30.95 3.08
C SER A 243 5.59 30.71 3.42
N SER A 244 5.90 29.76 4.32
CA SER A 244 7.29 29.51 4.76
C SER A 244 7.98 28.37 4.02
N PHE A 245 7.29 27.71 3.09
CA PHE A 245 7.78 26.50 2.44
C PHE A 245 8.78 26.83 1.33
N GLU A 246 9.98 26.29 1.46
CA GLU A 246 11.09 26.56 0.56
C GLU A 246 11.80 25.26 0.16
N ALA A 247 12.65 25.34 -0.86
CA ALA A 247 13.39 24.21 -1.40
C ALA A 247 14.19 23.45 -0.35
N SER A 248 14.76 24.15 0.64
CA SER A 248 15.59 23.60 1.70
C SER A 248 14.87 22.57 2.60
N TRP A 249 13.53 22.61 2.65
CA TRP A 249 12.73 21.65 3.42
C TRP A 249 12.68 20.26 2.78
N ASN A 250 12.92 20.19 1.47
CA ASN A 250 12.95 18.94 0.71
C ASN A 250 14.39 18.60 0.26
N SER A 251 15.12 19.62 -0.18
CA SER A 251 16.48 19.58 -0.72
C SER A 251 17.45 20.32 0.20
N PRO A 252 17.72 19.84 1.42
CA PRO A 252 18.58 20.55 2.37
C PRO A 252 20.01 20.76 1.84
N GLN A 253 20.47 19.92 0.91
CA GLN A 253 21.76 20.07 0.26
C GLN A 253 21.88 21.35 -0.60
N CYS A 254 20.76 22.01 -0.98
CA CYS A 254 20.83 23.27 -1.73
C CYS A 254 21.39 24.43 -0.91
N THR A 255 21.34 24.35 0.43
CA THR A 255 21.88 25.37 1.34
C THR A 255 23.10 24.89 2.14
N GLN A 256 23.32 23.58 2.23
CA GLN A 256 24.40 22.99 3.05
C GLN A 256 25.71 22.78 2.29
N ASP A 257 25.66 22.72 0.96
CA ASP A 257 26.83 22.49 0.11
C ASP A 257 27.16 23.73 -0.72
N ASP A 258 28.45 23.95 -0.97
CA ASP A 258 28.93 24.96 -1.91
C ASP A 258 28.75 24.43 -3.34
N TRP A 259 27.67 24.86 -4.00
CA TRP A 259 27.38 24.51 -5.39
C TRP A 259 27.87 25.59 -6.34
N GLU A 260 28.62 25.18 -7.37
CA GLU A 260 28.91 26.06 -8.50
C GLU A 260 27.61 26.44 -9.23
N ILE A 261 27.51 27.70 -9.64
CA ILE A 261 26.35 28.25 -10.37
C ILE A 261 26.03 27.40 -11.62
N GLU A 262 27.05 26.90 -12.30
CA GLU A 262 26.86 26.04 -13.49
C GLU A 262 26.24 24.68 -13.14
N THR A 263 26.56 24.13 -11.96
CA THR A 263 25.89 22.92 -11.45
C THR A 263 24.42 23.20 -11.15
N ILE A 264 24.10 24.36 -10.56
CA ILE A 264 22.71 24.76 -10.33
C ILE A 264 21.96 24.90 -11.65
N LYS A 265 22.53 25.55 -12.67
CA LYS A 265 21.93 25.64 -14.01
C LYS A 265 21.66 24.25 -14.60
N ASN A 266 22.60 23.33 -14.48
CA ASN A 266 22.42 21.94 -14.91
C ASN A 266 21.29 21.22 -14.16
N ASN A 267 20.92 21.62 -12.94
CA ASN A 267 19.74 21.05 -12.27
C ASN A 267 18.41 21.35 -13.00
N TRP A 268 18.39 22.37 -13.87
CA TRP A 268 17.21 22.91 -14.55
C TRP A 268 17.24 22.74 -16.08
N LEU A 269 18.17 21.93 -16.61
CA LEU A 269 18.27 21.62 -18.04
C LEU A 269 17.82 20.19 -18.33
N PHE A 270 16.99 20.01 -19.37
CA PHE A 270 16.35 18.75 -19.72
C PHE A 270 16.77 18.31 -21.14
N PRO A 271 17.96 17.73 -21.33
CA PRO A 271 18.54 17.51 -22.67
C PRO A 271 17.75 16.53 -23.54
N CYS A 272 17.01 15.60 -22.91
CA CYS A 272 16.14 14.66 -23.61
C CYS A 272 14.65 15.10 -23.59
N GLY A 273 14.38 16.33 -23.16
CA GLY A 273 13.04 16.76 -22.76
C GLY A 273 12.58 16.07 -21.47
N THR A 274 11.38 16.41 -21.06
CA THR A 274 10.62 15.83 -19.95
C THR A 274 9.56 14.85 -20.49
N PRO A 275 8.87 14.09 -19.62
CA PRO A 275 7.80 13.20 -20.08
C PRO A 275 6.66 13.92 -20.82
N PHE A 276 6.57 15.26 -20.78
CA PHE A 276 5.67 16.04 -21.63
C PHE A 276 5.93 15.86 -23.14
N LYS A 277 7.09 15.33 -23.61
CA LYS A 277 7.31 14.96 -25.02
C LYS A 277 6.97 13.51 -25.35
N SER A 278 6.67 12.67 -24.36
CA SER A 278 6.28 11.27 -24.59
C SER A 278 4.79 11.21 -24.93
N ALA A 279 4.45 10.82 -26.16
CA ALA A 279 3.06 10.68 -26.61
C ALA A 279 2.32 9.59 -25.81
N ILE A 280 3.05 8.58 -25.35
CA ILE A 280 2.49 7.51 -24.52
C ILE A 280 2.16 8.06 -23.12
N TRP A 281 3.07 8.81 -22.50
CA TRP A 281 2.80 9.44 -21.21
C TRP A 281 1.63 10.43 -21.30
N GLN A 282 1.61 11.29 -22.33
CA GLN A 282 0.51 12.21 -22.63
C GLN A 282 -0.84 11.48 -22.73
N THR A 283 -0.88 10.33 -23.39
CA THR A 283 -2.11 9.53 -23.53
C THR A 283 -2.63 9.07 -22.16
N HIS A 284 -1.74 8.56 -21.30
CA HIS A 284 -2.11 8.07 -19.98
C HIS A 284 -2.56 9.19 -19.04
N THR A 285 -1.87 10.34 -19.04
CA THR A 285 -2.26 11.50 -18.25
C THR A 285 -3.56 12.12 -18.73
N SER A 286 -3.77 12.22 -20.06
CA SER A 286 -5.02 12.70 -20.66
C SER A 286 -6.22 11.83 -20.25
N ILE A 287 -6.10 10.50 -20.32
CA ILE A 287 -7.16 9.58 -19.91
C ILE A 287 -7.51 9.78 -18.43
N LEU A 288 -6.51 9.89 -17.56
CA LEU A 288 -6.75 10.10 -16.14
C LEU A 288 -7.34 11.49 -15.85
N ALA A 289 -6.88 12.54 -16.53
CA ALA A 289 -7.41 13.88 -16.37
C ALA A 289 -8.91 13.94 -16.75
N ARG A 290 -9.29 13.34 -17.89
CA ARG A 290 -10.71 13.17 -18.27
C ARG A 290 -11.48 12.37 -17.23
N LYS A 291 -10.84 11.33 -16.67
CA LYS A 291 -11.45 10.56 -15.60
C LYS A 291 -11.63 11.39 -14.32
N ILE A 292 -10.75 12.32 -13.98
CA ILE A 292 -10.90 13.19 -12.80
C ILE A 292 -11.96 14.28 -13.03
N LEU A 293 -12.08 14.78 -14.25
CA LEU A 293 -13.09 15.78 -14.63
C LEU A 293 -14.53 15.24 -14.61
N ASN A 294 -14.73 13.92 -14.66
CA ASN A 294 -16.06 13.29 -14.69
C ASN A 294 -16.73 13.14 -13.30
N PRO A 295 -16.04 12.67 -12.23
CA PRO A 295 -16.62 12.55 -10.89
C PRO A 295 -16.65 13.90 -10.18
N GLU A 296 -17.84 14.30 -9.72
CA GLU A 296 -17.98 15.48 -8.84
C GLU A 296 -17.20 15.32 -7.52
N ARG A 297 -16.96 14.08 -7.06
CA ARG A 297 -16.40 13.82 -5.72
C ARG A 297 -14.97 14.34 -5.53
N VAL A 298 -14.14 14.36 -6.57
CA VAL A 298 -12.76 14.91 -6.44
C VAL A 298 -12.80 16.41 -6.12
N PHE A 299 -13.82 17.11 -6.59
CA PHE A 299 -14.02 18.55 -6.37
C PHE A 299 -14.98 18.87 -5.21
N ALA A 300 -15.66 17.86 -4.66
CA ALA A 300 -16.69 18.05 -3.64
C ALA A 300 -16.14 18.58 -2.30
N GLU A 301 -14.89 18.27 -1.97
CA GLU A 301 -14.26 18.65 -0.71
C GLU A 301 -12.77 18.99 -0.91
N ASN A 302 -12.21 19.74 0.04
CA ASN A 302 -10.77 19.94 0.12
C ASN A 302 -10.11 18.70 0.75
N TRP A 303 -9.87 17.68 -0.08
CA TRP A 303 -9.26 16.42 0.33
C TRP A 303 -7.87 16.57 0.94
N PHE A 304 -7.15 17.66 0.65
CA PHE A 304 -5.84 17.94 1.23
C PHE A 304 -5.92 18.11 2.76
N ASN A 305 -7.01 18.69 3.26
CA ASN A 305 -7.24 18.85 4.70
C ASN A 305 -7.64 17.53 5.39
N GLN A 306 -8.02 16.49 4.62
CA GLN A 306 -8.36 15.19 5.16
C GLN A 306 -7.12 14.28 5.21
N ARG A 307 -6.46 14.28 6.37
CA ARG A 307 -5.22 13.51 6.63
C ARG A 307 -5.28 12.05 6.15
N PHE A 308 -6.44 11.41 6.33
CA PHE A 308 -6.64 10.02 5.91
C PHE A 308 -6.43 9.84 4.38
N THR A 309 -7.09 10.64 3.54
CA THR A 309 -6.94 10.56 2.08
C THR A 309 -5.55 10.98 1.63
N ALA A 310 -5.00 12.07 2.20
CA ALA A 310 -3.65 12.52 1.86
C ALA A 310 -2.61 11.42 2.12
N HIS A 311 -2.58 10.87 3.33
CA HIS A 311 -1.57 9.88 3.70
C HIS A 311 -1.79 8.51 3.06
N LEU A 312 -3.03 8.07 2.81
CA LEU A 312 -3.26 6.86 2.03
C LEU A 312 -2.91 7.02 0.55
N SER A 313 -3.08 8.22 0.00
CA SER A 313 -2.62 8.51 -1.36
C SER A 313 -1.09 8.45 -1.44
N ARG A 314 -0.41 9.05 -0.45
CA ARG A 314 1.04 8.98 -0.30
C ARG A 314 1.53 7.54 -0.13
N LEU A 315 0.87 6.74 0.71
CA LEU A 315 1.18 5.33 0.89
C LEU A 315 1.06 4.55 -0.43
N SER A 316 -0.01 4.77 -1.18
CA SER A 316 -0.26 4.09 -2.44
C SER A 316 0.79 4.48 -3.50
N LEU A 317 1.16 5.76 -3.56
CA LEU A 317 2.23 6.26 -4.41
C LEU A 317 3.59 5.64 -4.05
N MET A 318 4.00 5.73 -2.77
CA MET A 318 5.29 5.20 -2.29
C MET A 318 5.41 3.69 -2.52
N LEU A 319 4.35 2.93 -2.22
CA LEU A 319 4.37 1.49 -2.42
C LEU A 319 4.45 1.14 -3.91
N SER A 320 3.81 1.94 -4.77
CA SER A 320 3.86 1.77 -6.23
C SER A 320 5.24 2.04 -6.79
N ASP A 321 5.87 3.16 -6.41
CA ASP A 321 7.24 3.51 -6.79
C ASP A 321 8.21 2.40 -6.35
N HIS A 322 8.19 2.03 -5.07
CA HIS A 322 9.03 0.94 -4.56
C HIS A 322 8.81 -0.37 -5.33
N TYR A 323 7.55 -0.76 -5.55
CA TYR A 323 7.20 -1.98 -6.26
C TYR A 323 7.72 -1.97 -7.70
N TYR A 324 7.47 -0.90 -8.47
CA TYR A 324 7.85 -0.86 -9.88
C TYR A 324 9.35 -0.66 -10.07
N SER A 325 10.00 0.15 -9.23
CA SER A 325 11.46 0.32 -9.20
C SER A 325 12.20 -1.01 -8.99
N SER A 326 11.62 -1.92 -8.21
CA SER A 326 12.20 -3.26 -7.93
C SER A 326 12.06 -4.27 -9.07
N LYS A 327 11.25 -4.00 -10.10
CA LYS A 327 11.05 -4.94 -11.21
C LYS A 327 12.30 -5.01 -12.09
N THR A 328 12.67 -6.22 -12.48
CA THR A 328 13.74 -6.47 -13.46
C THR A 328 13.23 -6.29 -14.89
N GLU A 329 11.98 -6.70 -15.15
CA GLU A 329 11.33 -6.54 -16.44
C GLU A 329 10.86 -5.11 -16.67
N VAL A 330 11.04 -4.64 -17.91
CA VAL A 330 10.53 -3.34 -18.40
C VAL A 330 9.27 -3.55 -19.22
N THR A 331 8.35 -2.58 -19.17
CA THR A 331 7.11 -2.59 -19.94
C THR A 331 7.30 -1.76 -21.21
N LYS A 332 7.73 -2.42 -22.29
CA LYS A 332 8.08 -1.75 -23.56
C LYS A 332 6.90 -0.98 -24.18
N GLU A 333 5.67 -1.40 -23.90
CA GLU A 333 4.44 -0.73 -24.36
C GLU A 333 4.27 0.67 -23.76
N TRP A 334 4.94 0.96 -22.64
CA TRP A 334 4.91 2.26 -21.98
C TRP A 334 6.14 3.13 -22.31
N GLN A 335 7.00 2.68 -23.23
CA GLN A 335 8.19 3.41 -23.65
C GLN A 335 7.93 4.11 -24.98
N ASP A 336 7.94 5.44 -24.98
CA ASP A 336 8.00 6.17 -26.24
C ASP A 336 9.37 5.96 -26.88
N ARG A 337 9.37 5.65 -28.19
CA ARG A 337 10.60 5.39 -28.95
C ARG A 337 11.45 6.65 -29.08
N ASN A 338 10.83 7.82 -29.10
CA ASN A 338 11.49 9.11 -29.29
C ASN A 338 11.99 9.72 -27.98
N TYR A 339 11.46 9.28 -26.83
CA TYR A 339 11.89 9.76 -25.52
C TYR A 339 13.08 8.95 -24.97
N GLN A 340 14.15 9.63 -24.55
CA GLN A 340 15.45 8.96 -24.24
C GLN A 340 15.90 9.05 -22.78
N ALA A 341 15.13 9.71 -21.89
CA ALA A 341 15.48 9.79 -20.49
C ALA A 341 15.19 8.47 -19.75
N TYR A 342 15.99 8.18 -18.72
CA TYR A 342 15.84 7.00 -17.86
C TYR A 342 15.50 7.37 -16.42
N ALA A 343 14.75 6.51 -15.72
CA ALA A 343 14.38 6.73 -14.32
C ALA A 343 15.38 6.12 -13.33
N ASN A 344 15.97 4.97 -13.69
CA ASN A 344 16.83 4.21 -12.81
C ASN A 344 17.82 3.31 -13.56
N THR A 345 18.68 2.67 -12.78
CA THR A 345 19.67 1.69 -13.21
C THR A 345 19.47 0.38 -12.47
N ASP A 346 20.07 -0.67 -13.00
CA ASP A 346 20.18 -1.97 -12.34
C ASP A 346 21.58 -2.54 -12.62
N THR A 347 21.91 -3.66 -12.00
CA THR A 347 23.21 -4.31 -12.14
C THR A 347 23.02 -5.72 -12.68
N HIS A 348 23.80 -6.09 -13.71
CA HIS A 348 23.81 -7.45 -14.22
C HIS A 348 24.30 -8.42 -13.14
N SER A 349 23.51 -9.44 -12.83
CA SER A 349 23.84 -10.42 -11.78
C SER A 349 25.09 -11.26 -12.08
N GLU A 350 25.41 -11.43 -13.37
CA GLU A 350 26.55 -12.24 -13.82
C GLU A 350 27.85 -11.44 -13.92
N THR A 351 27.79 -10.24 -14.49
CA THR A 351 28.99 -9.43 -14.76
C THR A 351 29.26 -8.36 -13.70
N GLY A 352 28.25 -7.98 -12.91
CA GLY A 352 28.34 -6.85 -11.98
C GLY A 352 28.25 -5.48 -12.66
N ASP A 353 28.04 -5.43 -13.98
CA ASP A 353 27.98 -4.17 -14.72
C ASP A 353 26.67 -3.43 -14.49
N LYS A 354 26.76 -2.13 -14.20
CA LYS A 354 25.61 -1.24 -14.08
C LYS A 354 25.07 -0.90 -15.47
N TYR A 355 23.76 -0.95 -15.65
CA TYR A 355 23.08 -0.56 -16.88
C TYR A 355 21.84 0.30 -16.59
N ARG A 356 21.39 1.05 -17.59
CA ARG A 356 20.14 1.83 -17.50
C ARG A 356 18.96 0.90 -17.75
N LYS A 357 18.01 0.85 -16.80
CA LYS A 357 16.93 -0.15 -16.81
C LYS A 357 15.63 0.42 -17.37
N GLN A 358 14.92 1.26 -16.60
CA GLN A 358 13.60 1.76 -16.97
C GLN A 358 13.69 3.14 -17.63
N LYS A 359 12.96 3.35 -18.73
CA LYS A 359 12.77 4.70 -19.27
C LYS A 359 11.93 5.52 -18.31
N LEU A 360 12.10 6.84 -18.35
CA LEU A 360 11.44 7.73 -17.40
C LEU A 360 9.92 7.80 -17.62
N ASP A 361 9.46 7.90 -18.86
CA ASP A 361 8.02 7.87 -19.17
C ASP A 361 7.36 6.56 -18.73
N GLU A 362 7.97 5.42 -19.06
CA GLU A 362 7.54 4.09 -18.61
C GLU A 362 7.38 4.03 -17.09
N HIS A 363 8.40 4.49 -16.36
CA HIS A 363 8.40 4.47 -14.91
C HIS A 363 7.25 5.30 -14.34
N ASN A 364 7.08 6.55 -14.79
CA ASN A 364 5.99 7.43 -14.36
C ASN A 364 4.61 6.82 -14.68
N ILE A 365 4.41 6.27 -15.88
CA ILE A 365 3.15 5.60 -16.27
C ILE A 365 2.86 4.43 -15.33
N ALA A 366 3.86 3.58 -15.12
CA ALA A 366 3.71 2.39 -14.31
C ALA A 366 3.40 2.69 -12.85
N VAL A 367 4.11 3.67 -12.28
CA VAL A 367 3.89 4.11 -10.89
C VAL A 367 2.49 4.69 -10.76
N GLY A 368 2.04 5.55 -11.69
CA GLY A 368 0.67 6.08 -11.67
C GLY A 368 -0.39 4.97 -11.73
N ILE A 369 -0.28 4.03 -12.68
CA ILE A 369 -1.24 2.94 -12.84
C ILE A 369 -1.29 2.04 -11.59
N ASN A 370 -0.13 1.63 -11.08
CA ASN A 370 -0.07 0.73 -9.93
C ASN A 370 -0.50 1.43 -8.63
N ALA A 371 -0.25 2.73 -8.47
CA ALA A 371 -0.69 3.50 -7.31
C ALA A 371 -2.22 3.52 -7.22
N GLY A 372 -2.91 3.74 -8.34
CA GLY A 372 -4.37 3.64 -8.42
C GLY A 372 -4.90 2.24 -8.12
N LYS A 373 -4.22 1.17 -8.56
CA LYS A 373 -4.60 -0.21 -8.25
C LYS A 373 -4.42 -0.54 -6.77
N ILE A 374 -3.32 -0.11 -6.16
CA ILE A 374 -3.05 -0.28 -4.73
C ILE A 374 -4.15 0.40 -3.92
N ALA A 375 -4.44 1.68 -4.20
CA ALA A 375 -5.48 2.44 -3.52
C ALA A 375 -6.85 1.74 -3.58
N LYS A 376 -7.25 1.26 -4.76
CA LYS A 376 -8.51 0.51 -4.93
C LYS A 376 -8.54 -0.85 -4.23
N SER A 377 -7.37 -1.41 -3.90
CA SER A 377 -7.27 -2.69 -3.20
C SER A 377 -7.35 -2.55 -1.68
N LEU A 378 -7.08 -1.36 -1.13
CA LEU A 378 -7.10 -1.10 0.32
C LEU A 378 -8.41 -1.49 1.03
N PRO A 379 -9.62 -1.21 0.48
CA PRO A 379 -10.88 -1.61 1.11
C PRO A 379 -10.98 -3.11 1.37
N TYR A 380 -10.44 -3.92 0.47
CA TYR A 380 -10.54 -5.38 0.51
C TYR A 380 -9.56 -6.00 1.49
N LEU A 381 -8.55 -5.26 1.98
CA LEU A 381 -7.58 -5.80 2.95
C LEU A 381 -8.26 -6.32 4.22
N LYS A 382 -9.36 -5.69 4.65
CA LYS A 382 -10.13 -6.14 5.83
C LYS A 382 -10.70 -7.54 5.64
N THR A 383 -11.13 -7.89 4.43
CA THR A 383 -11.79 -9.18 4.13
C THR A 383 -10.80 -10.23 3.60
N GLU A 384 -9.73 -9.82 2.91
CA GLU A 384 -8.78 -10.73 2.27
C GLU A 384 -7.62 -11.15 3.17
N LEU A 385 -7.20 -10.29 4.12
CA LEU A 385 -6.07 -10.62 4.99
C LEU A 385 -6.46 -11.71 6.01
N PRO A 386 -5.55 -12.67 6.30
CA PRO A 386 -5.87 -13.78 7.18
C PRO A 386 -6.10 -13.33 8.63
N GLY A 387 -7.25 -13.64 9.21
CA GLY A 387 -7.47 -13.54 10.66
C GLY A 387 -6.90 -14.75 11.41
N LEU A 388 -6.85 -14.64 12.74
CA LEU A 388 -6.67 -15.79 13.63
C LEU A 388 -7.82 -16.79 13.40
N LYS A 389 -7.50 -18.08 13.29
CA LYS A 389 -8.54 -19.11 13.31
C LYS A 389 -9.20 -19.15 14.68
N VAL A 390 -10.38 -19.78 14.74
CA VAL A 390 -11.09 -20.03 16.00
C VAL A 390 -10.14 -20.66 17.02
N ASN A 391 -9.76 -19.88 18.03
CA ASN A 391 -8.86 -20.31 19.08
C ASN A 391 -9.64 -20.54 20.38
N LYS A 392 -9.85 -21.82 20.71
CA LYS A 392 -10.58 -22.21 21.92
C LYS A 392 -9.89 -21.75 23.20
N SER A 393 -8.57 -21.47 23.19
CA SER A 393 -7.87 -20.98 24.37
C SER A 393 -8.38 -19.60 24.84
N PHE A 394 -8.95 -18.81 23.93
CA PHE A 394 -9.47 -17.47 24.23
C PHE A 394 -10.95 -17.48 24.62
N SER A 395 -11.73 -18.42 24.11
CA SER A 395 -13.15 -18.54 24.43
C SER A 395 -13.44 -19.44 25.63
N GLN A 396 -12.54 -20.36 25.97
CA GLN A 396 -12.73 -21.24 27.13
C GLN A 396 -12.67 -20.47 28.45
N PRO A 397 -13.60 -20.78 29.38
CA PRO A 397 -13.57 -20.19 30.72
C PRO A 397 -12.31 -20.62 31.46
N VAL A 398 -11.85 -19.78 32.37
CA VAL A 398 -10.74 -20.10 33.26
C VAL A 398 -11.13 -21.31 34.12
N GLY A 399 -10.26 -22.32 34.17
CA GLY A 399 -10.49 -23.53 34.96
C GLY A 399 -10.67 -23.22 36.45
N ALA A 400 -11.51 -24.00 37.14
CA ALA A 400 -11.92 -23.72 38.52
C ALA A 400 -10.75 -23.48 39.49
N LYS A 401 -9.65 -24.24 39.34
CA LYS A 401 -8.41 -24.12 40.13
C LYS A 401 -7.76 -22.72 40.05
N PHE A 402 -7.98 -22.01 38.96
CA PHE A 402 -7.28 -20.76 38.61
C PHE A 402 -8.20 -19.53 38.70
N LYS A 403 -9.42 -19.72 39.22
CA LYS A 403 -10.49 -18.74 39.14
C LYS A 403 -10.25 -17.51 40.03
N ASP A 404 -9.63 -17.70 41.19
CA ASP A 404 -9.32 -16.60 42.12
C ASP A 404 -8.26 -15.65 41.54
N ASP A 405 -7.29 -16.18 40.79
CA ASP A 405 -6.21 -15.38 40.21
C ASP A 405 -6.55 -14.80 38.84
N PHE A 406 -7.29 -15.55 38.01
CA PHE A 406 -7.47 -15.24 36.60
C PHE A 406 -8.94 -15.17 36.17
N GLY A 407 -9.91 -15.43 37.04
CA GLY A 407 -11.34 -15.39 36.70
C GLY A 407 -11.82 -14.03 36.20
N TRP A 408 -11.12 -12.94 36.56
CA TRP A 408 -11.37 -11.60 36.03
C TRP A 408 -11.24 -11.54 34.49
N GLN A 409 -10.44 -12.42 33.89
CA GLN A 409 -10.26 -12.49 32.43
C GLN A 409 -11.55 -12.95 31.73
N ASP A 410 -12.35 -13.80 32.36
CA ASP A 410 -13.65 -14.21 31.81
C ASP A 410 -14.64 -13.05 31.81
N ASN A 411 -14.64 -12.23 32.87
CA ASN A 411 -15.46 -11.04 32.95
C ASN A 411 -15.05 -9.99 31.90
N ALA A 412 -13.74 -9.78 31.73
CA ALA A 412 -13.20 -8.87 30.71
C ALA A 412 -13.55 -9.34 29.29
N PHE A 413 -13.45 -10.64 29.01
CA PHE A 413 -13.83 -11.23 27.73
C PHE A 413 -15.32 -11.04 27.43
N LYS A 414 -16.21 -11.38 28.38
CA LYS A 414 -17.65 -11.19 28.22
C LYS A 414 -18.02 -9.72 28.02
N LYS A 415 -17.36 -8.82 28.75
CA LYS A 415 -17.58 -7.38 28.57
C LYS A 415 -17.14 -6.94 27.17
N ALA A 416 -15.99 -7.39 26.69
CA ALA A 416 -15.54 -7.13 25.31
C ALA A 416 -16.55 -7.62 24.27
N GLN A 417 -17.11 -8.83 24.42
CA GLN A 417 -18.15 -9.35 23.53
C GLN A 417 -19.40 -8.45 23.51
N SER A 418 -19.85 -7.98 24.69
CA SER A 418 -20.99 -7.05 24.77
C SER A 418 -20.74 -5.69 24.12
N LEU A 419 -19.47 -5.32 23.89
CA LEU A 419 -19.06 -4.06 23.27
C LEU A 419 -18.68 -4.22 21.79
N SER A 420 -18.73 -5.42 21.22
CA SER A 420 -18.21 -5.69 19.87
C SER A 420 -18.92 -4.85 18.80
N GLU A 421 -20.26 -4.77 18.82
CA GLU A 421 -21.04 -3.97 17.87
C GLU A 421 -20.73 -2.48 17.98
N GLU A 422 -20.78 -1.91 19.20
CA GLU A 422 -20.45 -0.50 19.43
C GLU A 422 -19.00 -0.18 19.03
N SER A 423 -18.05 -1.07 19.33
CA SER A 423 -16.64 -0.88 18.98
C SER A 423 -16.40 -0.87 17.48
N THR A 424 -17.23 -1.57 16.70
CA THR A 424 -17.17 -1.58 15.24
C THR A 424 -17.59 -0.24 14.67
N GLN A 425 -18.53 0.46 15.31
CA GLN A 425 -19.05 1.75 14.85
C GLN A 425 -18.22 2.94 15.35
N TYR A 426 -17.78 2.90 16.61
CA TYR A 426 -17.20 4.07 17.30
C TYR A 426 -15.70 3.91 17.63
N GLY A 427 -15.12 2.74 17.39
CA GLY A 427 -13.77 2.40 17.84
C GLY A 427 -13.73 1.93 19.29
N PHE A 428 -12.55 1.49 19.73
CA PHE A 428 -12.33 0.99 21.09
C PHE A 428 -11.05 1.56 21.70
N PHE A 429 -11.16 2.06 22.93
CA PHE A 429 -10.02 2.41 23.77
C PHE A 429 -10.19 1.76 25.14
N GLY A 430 -9.26 0.88 25.50
CA GLY A 430 -9.31 0.11 26.74
C GLY A 430 -8.01 0.19 27.52
N ILE A 431 -8.10 0.41 28.82
CA ILE A 431 -6.95 0.44 29.73
C ILE A 431 -7.01 -0.79 30.64
N ASN A 432 -6.06 -1.72 30.49
CA ASN A 432 -5.93 -2.87 31.39
C ASN A 432 -4.99 -2.54 32.56
N MET A 433 -5.58 -2.20 33.70
CA MET A 433 -4.85 -1.84 34.94
C MET A 433 -4.71 -3.00 35.94
N ALA A 434 -4.84 -4.26 35.50
CA ALA A 434 -4.67 -5.40 36.41
C ALA A 434 -3.24 -5.47 36.98
N SER A 435 -3.10 -5.89 38.24
CA SER A 435 -1.82 -5.99 38.94
C SER A 435 -0.81 -6.91 38.23
N THR A 436 0.47 -6.77 38.57
CA THR A 436 1.54 -7.67 38.10
C THR A 436 1.22 -9.11 38.50
N GLY A 437 1.53 -10.08 37.63
CA GLY A 437 1.23 -11.49 37.85
C GLY A 437 -0.19 -11.95 37.52
N LYS A 438 -1.17 -11.03 37.34
CA LYS A 438 -2.58 -11.40 37.09
C LYS A 438 -2.91 -11.80 35.63
N GLY A 439 -1.91 -12.09 34.81
CA GLY A 439 -2.10 -12.65 33.47
C GLY A 439 -2.61 -11.67 32.40
N LYS A 440 -2.19 -10.38 32.46
CA LYS A 440 -2.60 -9.32 31.52
C LYS A 440 -2.46 -9.70 30.05
N THR A 441 -1.38 -10.39 29.68
CA THR A 441 -1.09 -10.77 28.29
C THR A 441 -2.21 -11.58 27.66
N ARG A 442 -2.66 -12.65 28.34
CA ARG A 442 -3.78 -13.48 27.88
C ARG A 442 -5.08 -12.70 27.91
N ALA A 443 -5.30 -11.89 28.94
CA ALA A 443 -6.50 -11.05 29.05
C ALA A 443 -6.63 -10.07 27.87
N ASN A 444 -5.55 -9.39 27.48
CA ASN A 444 -5.53 -8.46 26.36
C ASN A 444 -5.87 -9.17 25.04
N ALA A 445 -5.25 -10.34 24.79
CA ALA A 445 -5.56 -11.13 23.61
C ALA A 445 -7.05 -11.57 23.60
N ARG A 446 -7.59 -11.98 24.76
CA ARG A 446 -9.01 -12.30 24.90
C ARG A 446 -9.90 -11.10 24.65
N ILE A 447 -9.58 -9.91 25.17
CA ILE A 447 -10.34 -8.68 24.91
C ILE A 447 -10.38 -8.40 23.41
N MET A 448 -9.23 -8.40 22.73
CA MET A 448 -9.19 -8.18 21.28
C MET A 448 -9.95 -9.25 20.49
N TYR A 449 -9.87 -10.50 20.93
CA TYR A 449 -10.64 -11.61 20.36
C TYR A 449 -12.15 -11.43 20.57
N GLY A 450 -12.57 -10.98 21.75
CA GLY A 450 -13.98 -10.76 22.09
C GLY A 450 -14.60 -9.55 21.40
N LEU A 451 -13.79 -8.54 21.05
CA LEU A 451 -14.22 -7.42 20.22
C LEU A 451 -14.39 -7.79 18.74
N SER A 452 -13.72 -8.86 18.29
CA SER A 452 -13.67 -9.28 16.89
C SER A 452 -14.75 -10.30 16.56
N ASP A 453 -15.24 -10.30 15.31
CA ASP A 453 -15.98 -11.43 14.76
C ASP A 453 -15.09 -12.68 14.64
N ASP A 454 -15.72 -13.86 14.68
CA ASP A 454 -15.05 -15.14 14.44
C ASP A 454 -14.28 -15.16 13.11
N ASN A 455 -13.04 -15.66 13.14
CA ASN A 455 -12.10 -15.72 12.00
C ASN A 455 -11.67 -14.38 11.39
N LYS A 456 -12.03 -13.24 12.00
CA LYS A 456 -11.57 -11.90 11.56
C LYS A 456 -10.60 -11.24 12.52
N CYS A 457 -10.36 -11.85 13.69
CA CYS A 457 -9.50 -11.27 14.71
C CYS A 457 -8.06 -11.10 14.20
N ARG A 458 -7.59 -9.85 14.20
CA ARG A 458 -6.21 -9.45 13.88
C ARG A 458 -5.79 -8.39 14.88
N PHE A 459 -4.67 -8.61 15.55
CA PHE A 459 -4.10 -7.61 16.46
C PHE A 459 -2.57 -7.71 16.47
N SER A 460 -1.93 -6.61 16.81
CA SER A 460 -0.49 -6.52 17.00
C SER A 460 -0.20 -6.25 18.48
N VAL A 461 0.77 -6.98 19.03
CA VAL A 461 1.24 -6.73 20.41
C VAL A 461 2.55 -5.95 20.31
N ALA A 462 2.49 -4.65 20.60
CA ALA A 462 3.67 -3.81 20.71
C ALA A 462 4.17 -3.82 22.17
N LEU A 463 5.35 -4.40 22.40
CA LEU A 463 5.99 -4.39 23.73
C LEU A 463 6.86 -3.14 23.88
N GLY A 464 6.84 -2.50 25.05
CA GLY A 464 7.69 -1.35 25.38
C GLY A 464 9.17 -1.70 25.63
N LEU A 465 9.69 -2.72 24.95
CA LEU A 465 11.09 -3.15 25.01
C LEU A 465 11.87 -2.57 23.83
N ARG A 466 13.14 -2.21 24.03
CA ARG A 466 14.02 -1.74 22.95
C ARG A 466 14.27 -2.80 21.87
N THR A 467 14.22 -4.06 22.25
CA THR A 467 14.51 -5.20 21.37
C THR A 467 13.55 -6.32 21.70
N LEU A 468 12.92 -6.89 20.67
CA LEU A 468 12.13 -8.10 20.81
C LEU A 468 13.02 -9.32 20.51
N THR A 469 13.14 -10.22 21.47
CA THR A 469 13.90 -11.47 21.29
C THR A 469 13.00 -12.60 20.80
N LEU A 470 13.59 -13.60 20.15
CA LEU A 470 12.90 -14.85 19.80
C LEU A 470 12.27 -15.52 21.03
N GLN A 471 12.96 -15.50 22.18
CA GLN A 471 12.46 -16.08 23.42
C GLN A 471 11.17 -15.38 23.90
N THR A 472 11.09 -14.06 23.78
CA THR A 472 9.87 -13.30 24.11
C THR A 472 8.72 -13.66 23.18
N GLY A 473 9.00 -13.86 21.89
CA GLY A 473 8.02 -14.35 20.91
C GLY A 473 7.50 -15.74 21.22
N GLU A 474 8.38 -16.70 21.52
CA GLU A 474 8.02 -18.07 21.90
C GLU A 474 7.24 -18.13 23.22
N ALA A 475 7.58 -17.28 24.19
CA ALA A 475 6.82 -17.14 25.43
C ALA A 475 5.40 -16.61 25.17
N LEU A 476 5.23 -15.62 24.28
CA LEU A 476 3.92 -15.12 23.88
C LEU A 476 3.10 -16.21 23.18
N LYS A 477 3.71 -16.91 22.21
CA LYS A 477 3.11 -18.03 21.50
C LYS A 477 2.60 -19.10 22.46
N SER A 478 3.45 -19.56 23.36
CA SER A 478 3.13 -20.61 24.33
C SER A 478 2.02 -20.17 25.28
N ASN A 479 2.09 -18.93 25.78
CA ASN A 479 1.09 -18.38 26.70
C ASN A 479 -0.29 -18.17 26.06
N LEU A 480 -0.33 -17.83 24.76
CA LEU A 480 -1.56 -17.58 24.02
C LEU A 480 -2.10 -18.83 23.32
N ASN A 481 -1.30 -19.90 23.24
CA ASN A 481 -1.61 -21.13 22.51
C ASN A 481 -2.02 -20.83 21.06
N ILE A 482 -1.18 -20.07 20.36
CA ILE A 482 -1.34 -19.70 18.94
C ILE A 482 -0.33 -20.53 18.11
N LEU A 483 -0.71 -20.95 16.91
CA LEU A 483 0.18 -21.70 16.01
C LEU A 483 1.24 -20.81 15.35
N ASP A 484 2.37 -21.40 14.93
CA ASP A 484 3.41 -20.69 14.16
C ASP A 484 2.89 -20.08 12.86
N SER A 485 1.90 -20.71 12.23
CA SER A 485 1.28 -20.18 11.02
C SER A 485 0.40 -18.95 11.26
N GLU A 486 0.18 -18.56 12.52
CA GLU A 486 -0.77 -17.52 12.95
C GLU A 486 -0.11 -16.39 13.74
N LEU A 487 1.18 -16.54 14.12
CA LEU A 487 1.96 -15.53 14.81
C LEU A 487 3.17 -15.13 13.98
N ALA A 488 3.35 -13.82 13.76
CA ALA A 488 4.58 -13.27 13.21
C ALA A 488 5.32 -12.50 14.31
N VAL A 489 6.63 -12.74 14.45
CA VAL A 489 7.51 -12.06 15.40
C VAL A 489 8.49 -11.20 14.62
N LEU A 490 8.42 -9.88 14.78
CA LEU A 490 9.40 -8.96 14.22
C LEU A 490 10.58 -8.85 15.19
N ILE A 491 11.65 -9.57 14.89
CA ILE A 491 12.88 -9.58 15.70
C ILE A 491 13.74 -8.38 15.30
N GLY A 492 14.29 -7.68 16.27
CA GLY A 492 15.26 -6.62 16.02
C GLY A 492 15.30 -5.56 17.12
N SER A 493 16.40 -4.82 17.15
CA SER A 493 16.46 -3.48 17.74
C SER A 493 15.90 -2.46 16.75
N GLN A 494 15.45 -1.29 17.21
CA GLN A 494 15.22 -0.16 16.30
C GLN A 494 16.45 0.01 15.39
N ALA A 495 16.22 0.13 14.08
CA ALA A 495 17.23 0.40 13.08
C ALA A 495 17.62 1.89 13.09
#